data_AF-A0A966QDL6-F1
#
_entry.id   AF-A0A966QDL6-F1
#
_cell.length_a   1.000
_cell.length_b   1.000
_cell.length_c   1.000
_cell.angle_alpha   90.00
_cell.angle_beta   90.00
_cell.angle_gamma   90.00
#
_symmetry.space_group_name_H-M   'P 1'
#
loop_
_entity.id
_entity.type
_entity.pdbx_description
1 polymer ?
#
loop_
_entity_poly.entity_id
_entity_poly.type
_entity_poly.pdbx_seq_one_letter_code
_entity_poly.pdbx_strand_id
1 'polypeptide(L)'
;MELGLASPGALFAWPNGLLGWGHLLVGLLLSAWTLLFLFRIVLTWYPQIDLSRGVMRVVSVPTEPLLALTRRLIQPIGGVDVTPVVWVGLLSLLRELVVGQQGLLTQVMLRSQLVA
;
A
#
# COMPACT_ATOMS: atom_id res chain seq x y z
N MET A 1 -30.61 30.73 15.34
CA MET A 1 -29.21 30.67 15.81
C MET A 1 -29.11 29.53 16.80
N GLU A 2 -29.35 28.29 16.33
CA GLU A 2 -29.10 27.11 17.15
C GLU A 2 -27.76 26.54 16.71
N LEU A 3 -26.77 26.71 17.57
CA LEU A 3 -25.54 25.93 17.52
C LEU A 3 -25.93 24.49 17.86
N GLY A 4 -26.31 23.72 16.84
CA GLY A 4 -26.50 22.29 16.92
C GLY A 4 -25.17 21.66 17.31
N LEU A 5 -24.96 21.49 18.61
CA LEU A 5 -23.87 20.72 19.17
C LEU A 5 -23.98 19.32 18.59
N ALA A 6 -23.15 19.03 17.59
CA ALA A 6 -23.04 17.70 17.00
C ALA A 6 -22.83 16.73 18.15
N SER A 7 -23.79 15.83 18.35
CA SER A 7 -23.71 14.80 19.37
C SER A 7 -22.40 14.02 19.16
N PRO A 8 -21.69 13.58 20.22
CA PRO A 8 -20.40 12.87 20.09
C PRO A 8 -20.45 11.61 19.21
N GLY A 9 -21.65 11.12 18.86
CA GLY A 9 -21.88 10.04 17.90
C GLY A 9 -21.98 10.46 16.43
N ALA A 10 -22.08 11.76 16.11
CA ALA A 10 -22.21 12.27 14.74
C ALA A 10 -20.95 11.99 13.89
N LEU A 11 -19.78 11.86 14.51
CA LEU A 11 -18.52 11.44 13.87
C LEU A 11 -18.58 10.00 13.33
N PHE A 12 -19.47 9.18 13.90
CA PHE A 12 -19.63 7.75 13.59
C PHE A 12 -20.95 7.43 12.87
N ALA A 13 -21.87 8.40 12.76
CA ALA A 13 -23.23 8.22 12.27
C ALA A 13 -23.44 8.55 10.78
N TRP A 14 -22.36 8.69 10.00
CA TRP A 14 -22.46 8.96 8.56
C TRP A 14 -22.22 7.68 7.73
N PRO A 15 -22.95 7.45 6.61
CA PRO A 15 -22.76 6.28 5.72
C PRO A 15 -21.32 6.10 5.19
N ASN A 16 -20.49 7.15 5.25
CA ASN A 16 -19.14 7.18 4.68
C ASN A 16 -18.03 6.94 5.71
N GLY A 17 -18.32 6.75 7.00
CA GLY A 17 -17.29 6.53 8.01
C GLY A 17 -16.46 5.28 7.71
N LEU A 18 -17.13 4.13 7.58
CA LEU A 18 -16.49 2.85 7.29
C LEU A 18 -15.78 2.84 5.93
N LEU A 19 -16.39 3.44 4.90
CA LEU A 19 -15.80 3.53 3.57
C LEU A 19 -14.56 4.44 3.55
N GLY A 20 -14.60 5.56 4.28
CA GLY A 20 -13.46 6.46 4.43
C GLY A 20 -12.30 5.81 5.20
N TRP A 21 -12.59 5.15 6.32
CA TRP A 21 -11.57 4.38 7.05
C TRP A 21 -11.00 3.24 6.19
N GLY A 22 -11.83 2.54 5.44
CA GLY A 22 -11.39 1.53 4.49
C GLY A 22 -10.45 2.10 3.42
N HIS A 23 -10.80 3.24 2.83
CA HIS A 23 -9.96 3.93 1.84
C HIS A 23 -8.59 4.31 2.42
N LEU A 24 -8.55 4.89 3.61
CA LEU A 24 -7.31 5.27 4.29
C LEU A 24 -6.45 4.05 4.61
N LEU A 25 -7.03 2.99 5.18
CA LEU A 25 -6.29 1.79 5.55
C LEU A 25 -5.71 1.09 4.33
N VAL A 26 -6.50 0.93 3.26
CA VAL A 26 -6.03 0.32 2.01
C VAL A 26 -4.93 1.18 1.38
N GLY A 27 -5.11 2.50 1.32
CA GLY A 27 -4.11 3.41 0.76
C GLY A 27 -2.79 3.42 1.54
N LEU A 28 -2.87 3.40 2.88
CA LEU A 28 -1.72 3.30 3.77
C LEU A 28 -1.00 1.97 3.59
N LEU A 29 -1.75 0.86 3.55
CA LEU A 29 -1.18 -0.47 3.38
C LEU A 29 -0.45 -0.61 2.04
N LEU A 30 -1.09 -0.21 0.93
CA LEU A 30 -0.47 -0.26 -0.40
C LEU A 30 0.78 0.62 -0.46
N SER A 31 0.75 1.81 0.14
CA SER A 31 1.90 2.72 0.18
C SER A 31 3.04 2.16 1.04
N ALA A 32 2.73 1.55 2.18
CA ALA A 32 3.70 0.89 3.03
C ALA A 32 4.38 -0.28 2.30
N TRP A 33 3.61 -1.13 1.61
CA TRP A 33 4.16 -2.20 0.78
C TRP A 33 5.06 -1.67 -0.35
N THR A 34 4.63 -0.61 -1.06
CA THR A 34 5.47 0.04 -2.07
C THR A 34 6.79 0.51 -1.46
N LEU A 35 6.77 1.10 -0.26
CA LEU A 35 7.97 1.54 0.45
C LEU A 35 8.88 0.37 0.84
N LEU A 36 8.32 -0.76 1.31
CA LEU A 36 9.10 -1.96 1.59
C LEU A 36 9.82 -2.46 0.33
N PHE A 37 9.15 -2.50 -0.81
CA PHE A 37 9.78 -2.89 -2.07
C PHE A 37 10.79 -1.87 -2.58
N LEU A 38 10.58 -0.57 -2.36
CA LEU A 38 11.59 0.45 -2.64
C LEU A 38 12.86 0.23 -1.81
N PHE A 39 12.73 -0.06 -0.52
CA PHE A 39 13.88 -0.45 0.31
C PHE A 39 14.53 -1.73 -0.19
N ARG A 40 13.75 -2.73 -0.64
CA ARG A 40 14.31 -3.93 -1.26
C ARG A 40 15.17 -3.60 -2.47
N ILE A 41 14.73 -2.71 -3.37
CA ILE A 41 15.53 -2.29 -4.53
C ILE A 41 16.89 -1.75 -4.05
N VAL A 42 16.89 -0.80 -3.12
CA VAL A 42 18.13 -0.21 -2.60
C VAL A 42 19.02 -1.29 -1.95
N LEU A 43 18.44 -2.18 -1.16
CA LEU A 43 19.20 -3.24 -0.47
C LEU A 43 19.82 -4.27 -1.42
N THR A 44 19.26 -4.46 -2.62
CA THR A 44 19.87 -5.36 -3.63
C THR A 44 21.20 -4.83 -4.17
N TRP A 45 21.48 -3.54 -4.03
CA TRP A 45 22.77 -2.95 -4.40
C TRP A 45 23.85 -3.17 -3.33
N TYR A 46 23.47 -3.61 -2.13
CA TYR A 46 24.37 -3.86 -1.00
C TYR A 46 24.28 -5.32 -0.54
N PRO A 47 24.71 -6.29 -1.38
CA PRO A 47 24.56 -7.73 -1.09
C PRO A 47 25.29 -8.21 0.17
N GLN A 48 26.27 -7.45 0.66
CA GLN A 48 26.97 -7.72 1.92
C GLN A 48 26.11 -7.54 3.18
N ILE A 49 24.93 -6.91 3.08
CA ILE A 49 24.04 -6.69 4.24
C ILE A 49 23.24 -7.96 4.52
N ASP A 50 23.32 -8.47 5.75
CA ASP A 50 22.51 -9.61 6.19
C ASP A 50 21.04 -9.19 6.43
N LEU A 51 20.19 -9.53 5.46
CA LEU A 51 18.75 -9.24 5.47
C LEU A 51 17.97 -10.05 6.52
N SER A 52 18.58 -11.08 7.11
CA SER A 52 17.95 -11.93 8.13
C SER A 52 18.09 -11.39 9.56
N ARG A 53 18.79 -10.25 9.75
CA ARG A 53 19.11 -9.73 11.08
C ARG A 53 18.58 -8.33 11.34
N GLY A 54 18.37 -8.03 12.63
CA GLY A 54 18.04 -6.69 13.12
C GLY A 54 16.82 -6.06 12.45
N VAL A 55 16.93 -4.78 12.12
CA VAL A 55 15.89 -3.96 11.48
C VAL A 55 15.60 -4.42 10.04
N MET A 56 16.57 -5.05 9.36
CA MET A 56 16.40 -5.49 7.98
C MET A 56 15.30 -6.54 7.82
N ARG A 57 15.01 -7.32 8.87
CA ARG A 57 13.90 -8.28 8.89
C ARG A 57 12.53 -7.66 8.66
N VAL A 58 12.33 -6.41 9.10
CA VAL A 58 11.07 -5.69 8.89
C VAL A 58 10.78 -5.51 7.40
N VAL A 59 11.84 -5.42 6.59
CA VAL A 59 11.73 -5.29 5.13
C VAL A 59 11.75 -6.65 4.45
N SER A 60 12.68 -7.54 4.84
CA SER A 60 12.89 -8.81 4.15
C SER A 60 11.77 -9.82 4.38
N VAL A 61 11.33 -10.01 5.62
CA VAL A 61 10.34 -11.05 5.98
C VAL A 61 9.01 -10.88 5.22
N PRO A 62 8.37 -9.68 5.18
CA PRO A 62 7.10 -9.55 4.46
C PRO A 62 7.26 -9.64 2.93
N THR A 63 8.39 -9.17 2.38
CA THR A 63 8.57 -9.11 0.92
C THR A 63 9.09 -10.40 0.31
N GLU A 64 9.85 -11.21 1.06
CA GLU A 64 10.53 -12.40 0.53
C GLU A 64 9.59 -13.45 -0.09
N PRO A 65 8.41 -13.79 0.48
CA PRO A 65 7.51 -14.78 -0.15
C PRO A 65 7.08 -14.37 -1.57
N LEU A 66 6.82 -13.08 -1.77
CA LEU A 66 6.43 -12.52 -3.06
C LEU A 66 7.61 -12.51 -4.04
N LEU A 67 8.79 -12.10 -3.56
CA LEU A 67 10.01 -12.05 -4.37
C LEU A 67 10.48 -13.45 -4.77
N ALA A 68 10.46 -14.40 -3.86
CA ALA A 68 10.83 -15.79 -4.11
C ALA A 68 9.95 -16.43 -5.21
N LEU A 69 8.65 -16.08 -5.26
CA LEU A 69 7.76 -16.51 -6.32
C LEU A 69 8.13 -15.85 -7.65
N THR A 70 8.26 -14.51 -7.67
CA THR A 70 8.54 -13.78 -8.91
C THR A 70 9.93 -14.06 -9.49
N ARG A 71 10.92 -14.38 -8.65
CA ARG A 71 12.27 -14.77 -9.10
C ARG A 71 12.29 -16.05 -9.90
N ARG A 72 11.28 -16.93 -9.77
CA ARG A 72 11.16 -18.12 -10.62
C ARG A 72 10.89 -17.75 -12.08
N LEU A 73 10.25 -16.60 -12.31
CA LEU A 73 9.91 -16.09 -13.64
C LEU A 73 10.93 -15.08 -14.15
N ILE A 74 11.41 -14.21 -13.27
CA ILE A 74 12.33 -13.11 -13.59
C ILE A 74 13.62 -13.33 -12.79
N GLN A 75 14.62 -13.88 -13.46
CA GLN A 75 15.90 -14.17 -12.83
C GLN A 75 16.67 -12.86 -12.53
N PRO A 76 17.50 -12.84 -11.47
CA PRO A 76 18.38 -11.71 -11.18
C PRO A 76 19.32 -11.40 -12.36
N ILE A 77 19.57 -10.12 -12.61
CA ILE A 77 20.41 -9.66 -13.72
C ILE A 77 21.67 -9.05 -13.12
N GLY A 78 22.84 -9.58 -13.48
CA GLY A 78 24.13 -9.07 -12.97
C GLY A 78 24.28 -9.20 -11.45
N GLY A 79 23.62 -10.18 -10.82
CA GLY A 79 23.61 -10.37 -9.37
C GLY A 79 22.67 -9.43 -8.59
N VAL A 80 21.98 -8.52 -9.29
CA VAL A 80 20.98 -7.62 -8.69
C VAL A 80 19.59 -8.19 -8.92
N ASP A 81 18.80 -8.28 -7.85
CA ASP A 81 17.41 -8.73 -7.91
C ASP A 81 16.53 -7.59 -8.42
N VAL A 82 16.05 -7.70 -9.67
CA VAL A 82 15.16 -6.73 -10.31
C VAL A 82 13.69 -6.93 -9.96
N THR A 83 13.33 -8.04 -9.33
CA THR A 83 11.93 -8.37 -9.04
C THR A 83 11.21 -7.39 -8.11
N PRO A 84 11.86 -6.73 -7.12
CA PRO A 84 11.22 -5.67 -6.33
C PRO A 84 10.72 -4.49 -7.17
N VAL A 85 11.39 -4.16 -8.28
CA VAL A 85 10.96 -3.07 -9.19
C VAL A 85 9.60 -3.37 -9.81
N VAL A 86 9.40 -4.64 -10.22
CA VAL A 86 8.13 -5.10 -10.79
C VAL A 86 7.00 -4.94 -9.77
N TRP A 87 7.27 -5.27 -8.50
CA TRP A 87 6.30 -5.10 -7.43
C TRP A 87 5.99 -3.64 -7.11
N VAL A 88 6.98 -2.73 -7.16
CA VAL A 88 6.72 -1.29 -7.05
C VAL A 88 5.77 -0.81 -8.16
N GLY A 89 6.01 -1.22 -9.40
CA GLY A 89 5.14 -0.88 -10.53
C GLY A 89 3.73 -1.44 -10.36
N LEU A 90 3.61 -2.73 -10.00
CA LEU A 90 2.33 -3.40 -9.82
C LEU A 90 1.52 -2.80 -8.66
N LEU A 91 2.15 -2.53 -7.52
CA LEU A 91 1.50 -1.91 -6.37
C LEU A 91 1.10 -0.46 -6.65
N SER A 92 1.91 0.28 -7.40
CA SER A 92 1.58 1.65 -7.80
C SER A 92 0.35 1.68 -8.72
N LEU A 93 0.30 0.76 -9.69
CA LEU A 93 -0.88 0.58 -10.54
C LEU A 93 -2.11 0.19 -9.71
N LEU A 94 -1.98 -0.80 -8.83
CA LEU A 94 -3.07 -1.24 -7.96
C LEU A 94 -3.57 -0.09 -7.07
N ARG A 95 -2.65 0.71 -6.52
CA ARG A 95 -2.99 1.87 -5.71
C ARG A 95 -3.79 2.89 -6.51
N GLU A 96 -3.35 3.22 -7.73
CA GLU A 96 -4.08 4.17 -8.57
C GLU A 96 -5.49 3.66 -8.93
N LEU A 97 -5.60 2.38 -9.30
CA LEU A 97 -6.88 1.76 -9.67
C LEU A 97 -7.85 1.61 -8.49
N VAL A 98 -7.36 1.42 -7.26
CA VAL A 98 -8.22 1.19 -6.09
C VAL A 98 -8.51 2.50 -5.35
N VAL A 99 -7.47 3.25 -4.97
CA VAL A 99 -7.56 4.42 -4.08
C VAL A 99 -7.06 5.72 -4.71
N GLY A 100 -6.60 5.69 -5.96
CA GLY A 100 -6.15 6.88 -6.70
C GLY A 100 -7.29 7.86 -6.99
N GLN A 101 -6.97 8.93 -7.73
CA GLN A 101 -7.96 9.96 -8.06
C GLN A 101 -9.10 9.38 -8.90
N GLN A 102 -8.77 8.46 -9.82
CA GLN A 102 -9.75 7.72 -10.62
C GLN A 102 -10.08 6.34 -10.03
N GLY A 103 -9.62 6.05 -8.82
CA GLY A 103 -9.71 4.71 -8.22
C GLY A 103 -11.15 4.32 -7.86
N LEU A 104 -11.47 3.04 -8.01
CA LEU A 104 -12.82 2.50 -7.79
C LEU A 104 -13.38 2.83 -6.40
N LEU A 105 -12.57 2.70 -5.34
CA LEU A 105 -13.00 2.98 -3.98
C LEU A 105 -13.25 4.49 -3.78
N THR A 106 -12.40 5.33 -4.37
CA THR A 106 -12.58 6.78 -4.40
C THR A 106 -13.90 7.15 -5.09
N GLN A 107 -14.18 6.54 -6.25
CA GLN A 107 -15.42 6.79 -7.00
C GLN A 107 -16.67 6.34 -6.24
N VAL A 108 -16.63 5.19 -5.57
CA VAL A 108 -17.73 4.71 -4.72
C VAL A 108 -17.99 5.67 -3.55
N MET A 109 -16.94 6.14 -2.90
CA MET A 109 -17.04 7.09 -1.78
C MET A 109 -17.57 8.46 -2.22
N LEU A 110 -17.16 8.96 -3.39
CA LEU A 110 -17.68 10.19 -3.95
C LEU A 110 -19.16 10.04 -4.33
N ARG A 111 -19.52 8.91 -4.96
CA ARG A 111 -20.91 8.62 -5.31
C ARG A 111 -21.81 8.51 -4.08
N SER A 112 -21.34 7.91 -2.99
CA SER A 112 -22.14 7.78 -1.76
C SER A 112 -22.41 9.13 -1.08
N GLN A 113 -21.58 10.15 -1.31
CA GLN A 113 -21.82 11.52 -0.85
C GLN A 113 -22.87 12.26 -1.68
N LEU A 114 -23.01 11.94 -2.97
CA LEU A 114 -23.94 12.61 -3.87
C LEU A 114 -25.37 12.07 -3.79
N VAL A 115 -25.54 10.84 -3.30
CA VAL A 115 -26.85 10.14 -3.23
C VAL A 115 -27.48 10.24 -1.83
N ALA A 116 -26.71 10.62 -0.81
CA ALA A 116 -27.17 10.85 0.56
C ALA A 116 -27.61 12.30 0.75
#